data_AF-W0RBW3-F1
#
_entry.id   AF-W0RBW3-F1
#
_cell.length_a   1.000
_cell.length_b   1.000
_cell.length_c   1.000
_cell.angle_alpha   90.00
_cell.angle_beta   90.00
_cell.angle_gamma   90.00
#
_symmetry.space_group_name_H-M   'P 1'
#
loop_
_entity.id
_entity.type
_entity.pdbx_description
1 polymer ?
#
loop_
_entity_poly.entity_id
_entity_poly.type
_entity_poly.pdbx_seq_one_letter_code
_entity_poly.pdbx_strand_id
1 'polypeptide(L)'
;MTRSRTAAWIAATTIGLTAAASAAHAQPVSRHEIRTDARDLRRDRRDLVDDRREIRTDRRDLRADRRAGDVAEVHADRRELRGDAREVVRDRREVRRDRRELRSDRH
;
A
#
# COMPACT_ATOMS: atom_id res chain seq x y z
N MET A 1 -58.73 -52.25 9.23
CA MET A 1 -57.59 -52.98 8.63
C MET A 1 -57.98 -53.20 7.18
N THR A 2 -57.33 -52.67 6.16
CA THR A 2 -55.89 -52.72 5.83
C THR A 2 -55.51 -51.56 4.91
N ARG A 3 -54.23 -51.18 4.97
CA ARG A 3 -53.59 -50.13 4.20
C ARG A 3 -53.37 -50.57 2.75
N SER A 4 -53.43 -49.63 1.81
CA SER A 4 -52.65 -49.72 0.57
C SER A 4 -52.42 -48.32 -0.01
N ARG A 5 -51.16 -47.87 0.11
CA ARG A 5 -50.60 -46.66 -0.53
C ARG A 5 -49.80 -47.16 -1.73
N THR A 6 -50.13 -46.68 -2.93
CA THR A 6 -49.36 -46.90 -4.18
C THR A 6 -49.20 -45.53 -4.83
N ALA A 7 -48.05 -44.87 -4.69
CA ALA A 7 -46.87 -44.97 -5.56
C ALA A 7 -47.11 -44.33 -6.95
N ALA A 8 -46.57 -43.13 -7.16
CA ALA A 8 -46.45 -42.50 -8.47
C ALA A 8 -45.12 -41.73 -8.60
N TRP A 9 -44.18 -42.39 -9.30
CA TRP A 9 -43.19 -41.92 -10.28
C TRP A 9 -42.37 -40.62 -10.11
N ILE A 10 -41.07 -40.85 -9.93
CA ILE A 10 -39.86 -40.22 -10.49
C ILE A 10 -40.05 -39.01 -11.43
N ALA A 11 -39.37 -37.89 -11.10
CA ALA A 11 -38.71 -37.05 -12.09
C ALA A 11 -37.46 -36.39 -11.47
N ALA A 12 -36.29 -36.91 -11.87
CA ALA A 12 -35.01 -36.29 -11.62
C ALA A 12 -34.80 -35.13 -12.59
N THR A 13 -34.43 -33.94 -12.08
CA THR A 13 -33.71 -32.96 -12.89
C THR A 13 -32.73 -32.20 -12.00
N THR A 14 -31.49 -32.68 -12.04
CA THR A 14 -30.30 -31.97 -11.60
C THR A 14 -30.12 -30.72 -12.47
N ILE A 15 -30.26 -29.52 -11.91
CA ILE A 15 -29.71 -28.31 -12.50
C ILE A 15 -28.42 -28.01 -11.75
N GLY A 16 -27.34 -28.60 -12.22
CA GLY A 16 -25.99 -28.16 -11.89
C GLY A 16 -25.78 -26.79 -12.54
N LEU A 17 -25.84 -25.73 -11.75
CA LEU A 17 -25.35 -24.43 -12.18
C LEU A 17 -23.90 -24.29 -11.73
N THR A 18 -22.98 -24.81 -12.53
CA THR A 18 -21.56 -24.46 -12.45
C THR A 18 -21.42 -23.00 -12.87
N ALA A 19 -21.50 -22.09 -11.90
CA ALA A 19 -21.17 -20.69 -12.12
C ALA A 19 -19.67 -20.59 -12.41
N ALA A 20 -19.38 -20.08 -13.61
CA ALA A 20 -18.06 -19.97 -14.22
C ALA A 20 -17.03 -19.38 -13.27
N ALA A 21 -15.86 -20.02 -13.22
CA ALA A 21 -14.66 -19.45 -12.62
C ALA A 21 -14.38 -18.09 -13.27
N SER A 22 -14.49 -17.02 -12.48
CA SER A 22 -14.07 -15.69 -12.86
C SER A 22 -12.55 -15.68 -13.02
N ALA A 23 -12.10 -15.93 -14.25
CA ALA A 23 -10.74 -15.64 -14.65
C ALA A 23 -10.49 -14.15 -14.37
N ALA A 24 -9.56 -13.88 -13.44
CA ALA A 24 -9.11 -12.56 -13.08
C ALA A 24 -8.79 -11.78 -14.36
N HIS A 25 -9.66 -10.83 -14.70
CA HIS A 25 -9.41 -9.89 -15.79
C HIS A 25 -8.22 -9.03 -15.38
N ALA A 26 -7.02 -9.42 -15.81
CA ALA A 26 -5.89 -8.51 -15.87
C ALA A 26 -6.24 -7.46 -16.94
N GLN A 27 -6.78 -6.33 -16.50
CA GLN A 27 -7.07 -5.21 -17.38
C GLN A 27 -5.72 -4.67 -17.91
N PRO A 28 -5.60 -4.41 -19.22
CA PRO A 28 -4.39 -3.83 -19.78
C PRO A 28 -4.18 -2.42 -19.19
N VAL A 29 -3.03 -2.21 -18.55
CA VAL A 29 -2.66 -0.92 -17.96
C VAL A 29 -2.68 0.16 -19.05
N SER A 30 -3.49 1.19 -18.86
CA SER A 30 -3.68 2.23 -19.85
C SER A 30 -2.51 3.22 -19.85
N ARG A 31 -2.23 3.84 -21.01
CA ARG A 31 -1.22 4.93 -21.09
C ARG A 31 -1.52 6.11 -20.15
N HIS A 32 -2.80 6.29 -19.79
CA HIS A 32 -3.21 7.31 -18.85
C HIS A 32 -2.74 6.97 -17.43
N GLU A 33 -2.94 5.72 -16.98
CA GLU A 33 -2.50 5.23 -15.68
C GLU A 33 -0.98 5.32 -15.53
N ILE A 34 -0.20 4.83 -16.51
CA ILE A 34 1.27 4.95 -16.50
C ILE A 34 1.73 6.42 -16.36
N ARG A 35 1.00 7.37 -16.97
CA ARG A 35 1.33 8.80 -16.86
C ARG A 35 1.01 9.35 -15.47
N THR A 36 -0.09 8.91 -14.87
CA THR A 36 -0.48 9.26 -13.50
C THR A 36 0.53 8.70 -12.50
N ASP A 37 0.86 7.41 -12.60
CA ASP A 37 1.85 6.75 -11.73
C ASP A 37 3.24 7.41 -11.84
N ALA A 38 3.64 7.80 -13.06
CA ALA A 38 4.88 8.54 -13.27
C ALA A 38 4.87 9.94 -12.64
N ARG A 39 3.70 10.58 -12.54
CA ARG A 39 3.52 11.88 -11.87
C ARG A 39 3.56 11.71 -10.36
N ASP A 40 2.88 10.70 -9.83
CA ASP A 40 2.84 10.42 -8.40
C ASP A 40 4.24 10.05 -7.90
N LEU A 41 4.96 9.18 -8.62
CA LEU A 41 6.36 8.86 -8.33
C LEU A 41 7.29 10.10 -8.31
N ARG A 42 6.99 11.14 -9.10
CA ARG A 42 7.75 12.40 -9.06
C ARG A 42 7.42 13.21 -7.82
N ARG A 43 6.16 13.20 -7.39
CA ARG A 43 5.70 13.86 -6.17
C ARG A 43 6.31 13.17 -4.94
N ASP A 44 6.20 11.85 -4.82
CA ASP A 44 6.74 11.12 -3.66
C ASP A 44 8.25 11.31 -3.51
N ARG A 45 8.96 11.45 -4.63
CA ARG A 45 10.40 11.80 -4.61
C ARG A 45 10.67 13.20 -4.09
N ARG A 46 9.79 14.15 -4.35
CA ARG A 46 9.91 15.52 -3.85
C ARG A 46 9.61 15.53 -2.35
N ASP A 47 8.55 14.87 -1.93
CA ASP A 47 8.16 14.75 -0.53
C ASP A 47 9.32 14.11 0.27
N LEU A 48 9.92 13.02 -0.21
CA LEU A 48 11.14 12.42 0.35
C LEU A 48 12.36 13.36 0.45
N VAL A 49 12.47 14.37 -0.41
CA VAL A 49 13.54 15.37 -0.33
C VAL A 49 13.24 16.39 0.76
N ASP A 50 11.99 16.79 0.88
CA ASP A 50 11.51 17.74 1.88
C ASP A 50 11.59 17.11 3.28
N ASP A 51 11.15 15.86 3.50
CA ASP A 51 11.30 15.15 4.79
C ASP A 51 12.76 15.06 5.23
N ARG A 52 13.67 14.80 4.28
CA ARG A 52 15.11 14.77 4.56
C ARG A 52 15.68 16.15 4.89
N ARG A 53 15.04 17.22 4.47
CA ARG A 53 15.43 18.59 4.83
C ARG A 53 14.93 18.93 6.23
N GLU A 54 13.72 18.51 6.57
CA GLU A 54 13.13 18.65 7.90
C GLU A 54 13.98 17.92 8.94
N ILE A 55 14.26 16.62 8.74
CA ILE A 55 15.16 15.83 9.61
C ILE A 55 16.53 16.49 9.83
N ARG A 56 17.06 17.20 8.83
CA ARG A 56 18.34 17.93 8.99
C ARG A 56 18.20 19.16 9.88
N THR A 57 17.05 19.84 9.79
CA THR A 57 16.69 20.99 10.63
C THR A 57 16.49 20.54 12.06
N ASP A 58 15.70 19.50 12.32
CA ASP A 58 15.45 19.01 13.68
C ASP A 58 16.74 18.48 14.33
N ARG A 59 17.64 17.87 13.54
CA ARG A 59 18.98 17.51 14.02
C ARG A 59 19.84 18.70 14.42
N ARG A 60 19.65 19.86 13.79
CA ARG A 60 20.35 21.10 14.16
C ARG A 60 19.77 21.66 15.45
N ASP A 61 18.46 21.64 15.59
CA ASP A 61 17.75 22.17 16.76
C ASP A 61 18.03 21.29 17.99
N LEU A 62 17.95 19.96 17.84
CA LEU A 62 18.42 19.00 18.85
C LEU A 62 19.88 19.20 19.29
N ARG A 63 20.76 19.71 18.41
CA ARG A 63 22.13 20.05 18.79
C ARG A 63 22.21 21.34 19.58
N ALA A 64 21.32 22.30 19.33
CA ALA A 64 21.19 23.52 20.10
C ALA A 64 20.63 23.21 21.51
N ASP A 65 19.57 22.42 21.60
CA ASP A 65 18.93 22.09 22.89
C ASP A 65 19.85 21.27 23.79
N ARG A 66 20.66 20.37 23.19
CA ARG A 66 21.75 19.69 23.91
C ARG A 66 22.81 20.62 24.47
N ARG A 67 23.07 21.76 23.82
CA ARG A 67 24.02 22.77 24.31
C ARG A 67 23.39 23.64 25.39
N ALA A 68 22.09 23.91 25.30
CA ALA A 68 21.32 24.64 26.30
C ALA A 68 21.10 23.83 27.59
N GLY A 69 21.11 22.49 27.50
CA GLY A 69 20.93 21.60 28.64
C GLY A 69 19.50 21.11 28.84
N ASP A 70 18.63 21.30 27.84
CA ASP A 70 17.21 20.96 27.90
C ASP A 70 16.99 19.45 27.66
N VAL A 71 17.29 18.64 28.68
CA VAL A 71 17.30 17.16 28.59
C VAL A 71 15.94 16.58 28.17
N ALA A 72 14.84 17.21 28.57
CA ALA A 72 13.48 16.76 28.24
C ALA A 72 13.20 16.89 26.73
N GLU A 73 13.43 18.08 26.16
CA GLU A 73 13.28 18.36 24.72
C GLU A 73 14.20 17.45 23.89
N VAL A 74 15.45 17.30 24.32
CA VAL A 74 16.42 16.39 23.66
C VAL A 74 15.93 14.94 23.59
N HIS A 75 15.16 14.48 24.57
CA HIS A 75 14.59 13.13 24.56
C HIS A 75 13.40 13.03 23.61
N ALA A 76 12.53 14.04 23.61
CA ALA A 76 11.38 14.13 22.71
C ALA A 76 11.84 14.17 21.23
N ASP A 77 12.72 15.10 20.88
CA ASP A 77 13.27 15.26 19.53
C ASP A 77 13.96 14.00 19.02
N ARG A 78 14.70 13.30 19.91
CA ARG A 78 15.34 12.02 19.53
C ARG A 78 14.32 10.96 19.16
N ARG A 79 13.16 10.96 19.80
CA ARG A 79 12.10 10.00 19.54
C ARG A 79 11.40 10.35 18.21
N GLU A 80 11.11 11.62 17.97
CA GLU A 80 10.53 12.11 16.72
C GLU A 80 11.46 11.84 15.54
N LEU A 81 12.73 12.26 15.62
CA LEU A 81 13.74 12.00 14.58
C LEU A 81 13.91 10.51 14.24
N ARG A 82 13.66 9.62 15.22
CA ARG A 82 13.69 8.17 14.98
C ARG A 82 12.44 7.71 14.24
N GLY A 83 11.29 8.31 14.50
CA GLY A 83 10.05 8.16 13.75
C GLY A 83 10.24 8.58 12.30
N ASP A 84 10.66 9.82 12.07
CA ASP A 84 10.81 10.39 10.72
C ASP A 84 11.84 9.60 9.90
N ALA A 85 12.94 9.19 10.53
CA ALA A 85 13.94 8.35 9.88
C ALA A 85 13.38 6.99 9.45
N ARG A 86 12.40 6.42 10.18
CA ARG A 86 11.73 5.16 9.78
C ARG A 86 10.76 5.39 8.64
N GLU A 87 10.00 6.48 8.67
CA GLU A 87 9.07 6.87 7.62
C GLU A 87 9.79 7.09 6.29
N VAL A 88 10.84 7.91 6.27
CA VAL A 88 11.68 8.12 5.08
C VAL A 88 12.27 6.82 4.52
N VAL A 89 12.55 5.83 5.38
CA VAL A 89 13.01 4.50 4.93
C VAL A 89 11.87 3.71 4.29
N ARG A 90 10.65 3.80 4.82
CA ARG A 90 9.45 3.17 4.26
C ARG A 90 9.11 3.77 2.90
N ASP A 91 9.01 5.09 2.81
CA ASP A 91 8.63 5.80 1.58
C ASP A 91 9.69 5.58 0.49
N ARG A 92 10.97 5.51 0.87
CA ARG A 92 12.04 5.15 -0.07
C ARG A 92 11.87 3.73 -0.62
N ARG A 93 11.33 2.78 0.14
CA ARG A 93 11.04 1.42 -0.34
C ARG A 93 9.84 1.43 -1.27
N GLU A 94 8.80 2.18 -0.93
CA GLU A 94 7.58 2.35 -1.75
C GLU A 94 7.94 2.96 -3.12
N VAL A 95 8.60 4.13 -3.14
CA VAL A 95 9.10 4.76 -4.38
C VAL A 95 9.98 3.84 -5.23
N ARG A 96 10.73 2.92 -4.61
CA ARG A 96 11.53 1.92 -5.33
C ARG A 96 10.67 0.83 -5.95
N ARG A 97 9.63 0.40 -5.25
CA ARG A 97 8.65 -0.59 -5.73
C ARG A 97 7.84 0.00 -6.88
N ASP A 98 7.28 1.19 -6.72
CA ASP A 98 6.45 1.85 -7.73
C ASP A 98 7.26 2.11 -9.00
N ARG A 99 8.54 2.47 -8.84
CA ARG A 99 9.45 2.59 -9.99
C ARG A 99 9.68 1.28 -10.73
N ARG A 100 9.66 0.12 -10.04
CA ARG A 100 9.79 -1.20 -10.68
C ARG A 100 8.48 -1.58 -11.38
N GLU A 101 7.34 -1.34 -10.74
CA GLU A 101 6.01 -1.61 -11.31
C GLU A 101 5.80 -0.79 -12.59
N LEU A 102 6.04 0.52 -12.54
CA LEU A 102 6.00 1.41 -13.71
C LEU A 102 6.94 0.97 -14.85
N ARG A 103 8.05 0.29 -14.53
CA ARG A 103 8.95 -0.26 -15.56
C ARG A 103 8.36 -1.51 -16.18
N SER A 104 7.79 -2.40 -15.38
CA SER A 104 7.10 -3.60 -15.86
C SER A 104 5.91 -3.24 -16.75
N ASP A 105 5.10 -2.26 -16.36
CA ASP A 105 3.89 -1.86 -17.11
C ASP A 105 4.20 -1.22 -18.48
N ARG A 106 5.45 -0.81 -18.69
CA ARG A 106 5.92 -0.22 -19.95
C ARG A 106 6.42 -1.26 -20.96
N HIS A 107 6.66 -2.50 -20.54
CA HIS A 107 7.25 -3.57 -21.34
C HIS A 107 6.21 -4.62 -21.70
#